data_AF-A0A847Z5W5-F1
#
_entry.id   AF-A0A847Z5W5-F1
#
_cell.length_a   1.000
_cell.length_b   1.000
_cell.length_c   1.000
_cell.angle_alpha   90.00
_cell.angle_beta   90.00
_cell.angle_gamma   90.00
#
_symmetry.space_group_name_H-M   'P 1'
#
loop_
_entity.id
_entity.type
_entity.pdbx_description
1 polymer ?
#
loop_
_entity_poly.entity_id
_entity_poly.type
_entity_poly.pdbx_seq_one_letter_code
_entity_poly.pdbx_strand_id
1 'polypeptide(L)'
;MVSVIIPSLNPDKSLTDYVKKIINNNLKPVIIVNDGSNCIYNNIFEELADIEGCIVLTHEVNRGKGAALKTAYRYFIDNYPFYSGLITADADGQHDIDDIIKISKIIENTTSKKAVLGQRDLYNKNVPIRSRIGNATSALLFSVLYGCNIWDTQSGLRGFTTDLIESMLNIKGDRYDYEMNVLAYLRIKNIDIIKLTIKTIYMNDNKGSHFRTFYDASRIFIRILSSFFAYISKYIAASLIDLLIFALCFYLFFIDVELAQKILLATIIARIGSSIVNYIVNHKKLSTDDIPPKNKVIRYYLFWLAQIIVSYFAVLKFSLTENINIVFIKLIVDLLISIISYQIQKRLDFKKRTLKYQ
;
A
#
# COMPACT_ATOMS: atom_id res chain seq x y z
N MET A 1 -7.94 -18.23 -16.97
CA MET A 1 -9.26 -17.59 -16.79
C MET A 1 -9.15 -16.51 -15.73
N VAL A 2 -9.81 -15.37 -15.96
CA VAL A 2 -9.79 -14.20 -15.07
C VAL A 2 -11.20 -13.64 -14.94
N SER A 3 -11.64 -13.35 -13.72
CA SER A 3 -12.93 -12.72 -13.46
C SER A 3 -12.83 -11.20 -13.48
N VAL A 4 -13.91 -10.50 -13.82
CA VAL A 4 -14.00 -9.03 -13.72
C VAL A 4 -14.96 -8.66 -12.59
N ILE A 5 -14.54 -7.76 -11.72
CA ILE A 5 -15.30 -7.30 -10.55
C ILE A 5 -15.65 -5.83 -10.72
N ILE A 6 -16.93 -5.51 -10.58
CA ILE A 6 -17.46 -4.14 -10.75
C ILE A 6 -18.31 -3.76 -9.53
N PRO A 7 -17.79 -2.98 -8.58
CA PRO A 7 -18.61 -2.38 -7.54
C PRO A 7 -19.45 -1.24 -8.13
N SER A 8 -20.75 -1.24 -7.85
CA SER A 8 -21.71 -0.31 -8.45
C SER A 8 -22.64 0.32 -7.41
N LEU A 9 -22.86 1.63 -7.54
CA LEU A 9 -23.78 2.42 -6.72
C LEU A 9 -24.48 3.43 -7.63
N ASN A 10 -25.80 3.29 -7.79
CA ASN A 10 -26.63 4.14 -8.64
C ASN A 10 -26.11 4.24 -10.10
N PRO A 11 -25.90 3.11 -10.80
CA PRO A 11 -25.32 3.10 -12.15
C PRO A 11 -26.25 3.72 -13.19
N ASP A 12 -25.68 4.13 -14.32
CA ASP A 12 -26.46 4.43 -15.51
C ASP A 12 -26.69 3.16 -16.36
N LYS A 13 -27.53 3.28 -17.39
CA LYS A 13 -27.81 2.16 -18.33
C LYS A 13 -26.57 1.72 -19.11
N SER A 14 -25.53 2.54 -19.17
CA SER A 14 -24.30 2.22 -19.91
C SER A 14 -23.56 1.03 -19.29
N LEU A 15 -23.76 0.77 -17.99
CA LEU A 15 -23.19 -0.37 -17.28
C LEU A 15 -23.60 -1.70 -17.95
N THR A 16 -24.85 -1.86 -18.36
CA THR A 16 -25.31 -3.09 -19.00
C THR A 16 -24.58 -3.36 -20.32
N ASP A 17 -24.44 -2.34 -21.17
CA ASP A 17 -23.70 -2.46 -22.43
C ASP A 17 -22.22 -2.74 -22.21
N TYR A 18 -21.63 -2.14 -21.18
CA TYR A 18 -20.25 -2.38 -20.80
C TYR A 18 -20.03 -3.84 -20.34
N VAL A 19 -20.93 -4.37 -19.53
CA VAL A 19 -20.88 -5.78 -19.06
C VAL A 19 -21.05 -6.75 -20.23
N LYS A 20 -22.00 -6.49 -21.14
CA LYS A 20 -22.17 -7.28 -22.38
C LYS A 20 -20.87 -7.31 -23.21
N LYS A 21 -20.19 -6.17 -23.35
CA LYS A 21 -18.89 -6.10 -24.05
C LYS A 21 -17.80 -6.92 -23.37
N ILE A 22 -17.71 -6.88 -22.04
CA ILE A 22 -16.72 -7.69 -21.28
C ILE A 22 -16.98 -9.19 -21.51
N ILE A 23 -18.24 -9.61 -21.35
CA ILE A 23 -18.68 -11.00 -21.50
C ILE A 23 -18.44 -11.53 -22.93
N ASN A 24 -18.73 -10.71 -23.95
CA ASN A 24 -18.49 -11.06 -25.35
C ASN A 24 -17.00 -11.21 -25.71
N ASN A 25 -16.09 -10.69 -24.88
CA ASN A 25 -14.65 -10.87 -25.00
C ASN A 25 -14.11 -12.03 -24.14
N ASN A 26 -14.97 -12.98 -23.76
CA ASN A 26 -14.63 -14.16 -22.96
C ASN A 26 -14.04 -13.85 -21.57
N LEU A 27 -14.33 -12.68 -21.02
CA LEU A 27 -13.98 -12.31 -19.66
C LEU A 27 -15.17 -12.62 -18.76
N LYS A 28 -15.26 -13.88 -18.32
CA LYS A 28 -16.34 -14.38 -17.44
C LYS A 28 -15.72 -15.10 -16.22
N PRO A 29 -16.39 -15.09 -15.05
CA PRO A 29 -17.61 -14.35 -14.77
C PRO A 29 -17.34 -12.86 -14.53
N VAL A 30 -18.34 -12.03 -14.80
CA VAL A 30 -18.40 -10.64 -14.35
C VAL A 30 -19.19 -10.61 -13.05
N ILE A 31 -18.54 -10.26 -11.95
CA ILE A 31 -19.15 -10.17 -10.61
C ILE A 31 -19.42 -8.70 -10.32
N ILE A 32 -20.70 -8.34 -10.29
CA ILE A 32 -21.18 -7.00 -9.99
C ILE A 32 -21.68 -6.98 -8.55
N VAL A 33 -21.34 -5.92 -7.82
CA VAL A 33 -21.88 -5.71 -6.47
C VAL A 33 -22.70 -4.43 -6.45
N ASN A 34 -24.02 -4.57 -6.33
CA ASN A 34 -24.93 -3.48 -6.01
C ASN A 34 -24.74 -3.07 -4.54
N ASP A 35 -24.01 -1.99 -4.29
CA ASP A 35 -23.70 -1.50 -2.94
C ASP A 35 -24.84 -0.63 -2.37
N GLY A 36 -26.08 -1.14 -2.39
CA GLY A 36 -27.25 -0.45 -1.86
C GLY A 36 -27.71 0.74 -2.70
N SER A 37 -27.83 0.55 -4.02
CA SER A 37 -28.39 1.55 -4.94
C SER A 37 -29.87 1.82 -4.64
N ASN A 38 -30.34 3.01 -5.01
CA ASN A 38 -31.76 3.37 -4.89
C ASN A 38 -32.64 2.45 -5.73
N CYS A 39 -33.88 2.22 -5.30
CA CYS A 39 -34.84 1.34 -5.98
C CYS A 39 -35.10 1.69 -7.44
N ILE A 40 -34.91 2.95 -7.83
CA ILE A 40 -35.03 3.41 -9.23
C ILE A 40 -34.02 2.75 -10.19
N TYR A 41 -32.95 2.13 -9.67
CA TYR A 41 -31.92 1.45 -10.43
C TYR A 41 -32.07 -0.09 -10.44
N ASN A 42 -33.09 -0.64 -9.77
CA ASN A 42 -33.27 -2.09 -9.64
C ASN A 42 -33.37 -2.80 -11.00
N ASN A 43 -34.07 -2.18 -11.94
CA ASN A 43 -34.23 -2.70 -13.30
C ASN A 43 -32.89 -2.94 -14.03
N ILE A 44 -31.85 -2.14 -13.74
CA ILE A 44 -30.52 -2.32 -14.33
C ILE A 44 -29.88 -3.60 -13.75
N PHE A 45 -30.01 -3.81 -12.44
CA PHE A 45 -29.43 -4.99 -11.79
C PHE A 45 -30.19 -6.28 -12.13
N GLU A 46 -31.50 -6.21 -12.33
CA GLU A 46 -32.31 -7.32 -12.85
C GLU A 46 -31.87 -7.69 -14.27
N GLU A 47 -31.75 -6.71 -15.18
CA GLU A 47 -31.23 -6.96 -16.54
C GLU A 47 -29.83 -7.57 -16.51
N LEU A 48 -28.96 -7.07 -15.63
CA LEU A 48 -27.59 -7.61 -15.47
C LEU A 48 -27.59 -9.05 -14.96
N ALA A 49 -28.51 -9.43 -14.07
CA ALA A 49 -28.61 -10.77 -13.52
C ALA A 49 -29.06 -11.79 -14.57
N ASP A 50 -29.83 -11.37 -15.59
CA ASP A 50 -30.29 -12.22 -16.69
C ASP A 50 -29.19 -12.52 -17.73
N ILE A 51 -28.04 -11.83 -17.67
CA ILE A 51 -26.95 -12.03 -18.63
C ILE A 51 -26.10 -13.24 -18.25
N GLU A 52 -25.96 -14.20 -19.16
CA GLU A 52 -25.14 -15.39 -18.94
C GLU A 52 -23.64 -15.05 -18.73
N GLY A 53 -23.14 -15.40 -17.54
CA GLY A 53 -21.78 -15.11 -17.09
C GLY A 53 -21.66 -13.81 -16.30
N CYS A 54 -22.77 -13.14 -16.02
CA CYS A 54 -22.87 -12.04 -15.05
C CYS A 54 -23.42 -12.56 -13.71
N ILE A 55 -22.91 -12.04 -12.61
CA ILE A 55 -23.32 -12.40 -11.26
C ILE A 55 -23.55 -11.11 -10.50
N VAL A 56 -24.75 -10.94 -9.93
CA VAL A 56 -25.11 -9.73 -9.19
C VAL A 56 -25.23 -10.07 -7.70
N LEU A 57 -24.37 -9.46 -6.88
CA LEU A 57 -24.44 -9.50 -5.42
C LEU A 57 -25.04 -8.17 -4.93
N THR A 58 -25.85 -8.19 -3.88
CA THR A 58 -26.53 -6.98 -3.38
C THR A 58 -26.26 -6.75 -1.91
N HIS A 59 -25.96 -5.51 -1.56
CA HIS A 59 -26.03 -4.99 -0.19
C HIS A 59 -27.35 -4.27 0.01
N GLU A 60 -27.99 -4.48 1.17
CA GLU A 60 -29.24 -3.79 1.53
C GLU A 60 -29.06 -2.27 1.68
N VAL A 61 -27.88 -1.85 2.13
CA VAL A 61 -27.50 -0.45 2.32
C VAL A 61 -26.10 -0.20 1.77
N ASN A 62 -25.79 1.05 1.46
CA ASN A 62 -24.45 1.45 1.03
C ASN A 62 -23.41 1.23 2.12
N ARG A 63 -22.51 0.26 1.90
CA ARG A 63 -21.41 -0.09 2.81
C ARG A 63 -20.08 0.52 2.36
N GLY A 64 -20.00 0.93 1.10
CA GLY A 64 -18.84 1.56 0.47
C GLY A 64 -18.11 0.64 -0.51
N LYS A 65 -17.40 1.26 -1.46
CA LYS A 65 -16.62 0.57 -2.51
C LYS A 65 -15.69 -0.52 -1.97
N GLY A 66 -15.02 -0.29 -0.85
CA GLY A 66 -14.13 -1.28 -0.24
C GLY A 66 -14.87 -2.51 0.28
N ALA A 67 -16.03 -2.32 0.92
CA ALA A 67 -16.90 -3.42 1.34
C ALA A 67 -17.44 -4.18 0.13
N ALA A 68 -17.89 -3.49 -0.91
CA ALA A 68 -18.35 -4.10 -2.15
C ALA A 68 -17.25 -4.97 -2.81
N LEU A 69 -16.03 -4.44 -2.91
CA LEU A 69 -14.87 -5.20 -3.40
C LEU A 69 -14.60 -6.45 -2.54
N LYS A 70 -14.63 -6.34 -1.21
CA LYS A 70 -14.42 -7.49 -0.31
C LYS A 70 -15.51 -8.55 -0.47
N THR A 71 -16.78 -8.14 -0.65
CA THR A 71 -17.88 -9.06 -0.93
C THR A 71 -17.63 -9.84 -2.22
N ALA A 72 -17.22 -9.16 -3.30
CA ALA A 72 -16.88 -9.81 -4.55
C ALA A 72 -15.64 -10.71 -4.43
N TYR A 73 -14.61 -10.29 -3.69
CA TYR A 73 -13.40 -11.09 -3.44
C TYR A 73 -13.70 -12.37 -2.68
N ARG A 74 -14.58 -12.31 -1.67
CA ARG A 74 -15.05 -13.48 -0.92
C ARG A 74 -15.75 -14.45 -1.88
N TYR A 75 -16.75 -13.94 -2.60
CA TYR A 75 -17.50 -14.73 -3.58
C TYR A 75 -16.59 -15.37 -4.64
N PHE A 76 -15.60 -14.62 -5.13
CA PHE A 76 -14.63 -15.10 -6.10
C PHE A 76 -13.79 -16.26 -5.56
N ILE A 77 -13.26 -16.15 -4.33
CA ILE A 77 -12.47 -17.23 -3.71
C ILE A 77 -13.32 -18.48 -3.51
N ASP A 78 -14.56 -18.30 -3.03
CA ASP A 78 -15.44 -19.41 -2.67
C ASP A 78 -15.92 -20.19 -3.91
N ASN A 79 -16.12 -19.51 -5.05
CA ASN A 79 -16.72 -20.11 -6.25
C ASN A 79 -15.74 -20.35 -7.41
N TYR A 80 -14.61 -19.60 -7.46
CA TYR A 80 -13.65 -19.65 -8.57
C TYR A 80 -12.19 -19.83 -8.10
N PRO A 81 -11.89 -20.76 -7.18
CA PRO A 81 -10.54 -20.90 -6.61
C PRO A 81 -9.46 -21.28 -7.64
N PHE A 82 -9.86 -21.88 -8.77
CA PHE A 82 -8.93 -22.31 -9.84
C PHE A 82 -8.67 -21.24 -10.91
N TYR A 83 -9.25 -20.04 -10.78
CA TYR A 83 -8.97 -18.94 -11.69
C TYR A 83 -7.55 -18.40 -11.46
N SER A 84 -6.94 -17.83 -12.50
CA SER A 84 -5.61 -17.22 -12.40
C SER A 84 -5.64 -15.93 -11.58
N GLY A 85 -6.78 -15.24 -11.58
CA GLY A 85 -6.98 -14.02 -10.81
C GLY A 85 -8.28 -13.31 -11.16
N LEU A 86 -8.32 -12.04 -10.75
CA LEU A 86 -9.44 -11.14 -11.00
C LEU A 86 -8.95 -9.76 -11.42
N ILE A 87 -9.84 -8.99 -12.06
CA ILE A 87 -9.65 -7.59 -12.43
C ILE A 87 -10.75 -6.77 -11.79
N THR A 88 -10.41 -5.68 -11.11
CA THR A 88 -11.39 -4.67 -10.72
C THR A 88 -11.54 -3.64 -11.83
N ALA A 89 -12.77 -3.20 -12.09
CA ALA A 89 -13.09 -2.10 -12.99
C ALA A 89 -14.18 -1.20 -12.37
N ASP A 90 -14.14 0.10 -12.66
CA ASP A 90 -15.19 1.03 -12.24
C ASP A 90 -16.47 0.84 -13.08
N ALA A 91 -17.63 1.11 -12.48
CA ALA A 91 -18.95 0.90 -13.09
C ALA A 91 -19.35 1.94 -14.15
N ASP A 92 -18.54 2.99 -14.32
CA ASP A 92 -18.80 4.10 -15.24
C ASP A 92 -18.35 3.82 -16.69
N GLY A 93 -17.83 2.62 -16.97
CA GLY A 93 -17.38 2.23 -18.31
C GLY A 93 -16.18 3.02 -18.82
N GLN A 94 -15.45 3.73 -17.96
CA GLN A 94 -14.31 4.56 -18.36
C GLN A 94 -13.05 3.76 -18.75
N HIS A 95 -13.06 2.44 -18.54
CA HIS A 95 -11.96 1.57 -18.90
C HIS A 95 -12.19 0.92 -20.26
N ASP A 96 -11.19 1.03 -21.13
CA ASP A 96 -11.20 0.39 -22.44
C ASP A 96 -11.11 -1.13 -22.29
N ILE A 97 -11.95 -1.86 -23.04
CA ILE A 97 -11.99 -3.33 -23.01
C ILE A 97 -10.64 -3.93 -23.42
N ASP A 98 -9.92 -3.32 -24.36
CA ASP A 98 -8.58 -3.76 -24.78
C ASP A 98 -7.61 -3.74 -23.59
N ASP A 99 -7.77 -2.77 -22.69
CA ASP A 99 -6.90 -2.64 -21.51
C ASP A 99 -7.24 -3.70 -20.45
N ILE A 100 -8.52 -4.06 -20.29
CA ILE A 100 -8.94 -5.20 -19.45
C ILE A 100 -8.34 -6.50 -20.01
N ILE A 101 -8.41 -6.71 -21.33
CA ILE A 101 -7.86 -7.91 -22.01
C ILE A 101 -6.34 -7.97 -21.87
N LYS A 102 -5.63 -6.84 -21.95
CA LYS A 102 -4.17 -6.83 -21.71
C LYS A 102 -3.85 -7.25 -20.28
N ILE A 103 -4.58 -6.72 -19.30
CA ILE A 103 -4.37 -7.07 -17.89
C ILE A 103 -4.68 -8.54 -17.66
N SER A 104 -5.77 -9.08 -18.23
CA SER A 104 -6.11 -10.50 -18.06
C SER A 104 -5.00 -11.41 -18.57
N LYS A 105 -4.47 -11.12 -19.77
CA LYS A 105 -3.33 -11.86 -20.35
C LYS A 105 -2.10 -11.81 -19.45
N ILE A 106 -1.81 -10.68 -18.81
CA ILE A 106 -0.66 -10.57 -17.88
C ILE A 106 -0.89 -11.44 -16.64
N ILE A 107 -2.11 -11.42 -16.08
CA ILE A 107 -2.47 -12.22 -14.90
C ILE A 107 -2.41 -13.72 -15.23
N GLU A 108 -2.94 -14.15 -16.36
CA GLU A 108 -2.95 -15.57 -16.78
C GLU A 108 -1.54 -16.13 -17.00
N ASN A 109 -0.62 -15.31 -17.52
CA ASN A 109 0.77 -15.71 -17.73
C ASN A 109 1.65 -15.56 -16.48
N THR A 110 1.08 -15.14 -15.36
CA THR A 110 1.83 -14.93 -14.12
C THR A 110 1.68 -16.12 -13.18
N THR A 111 2.79 -16.70 -12.75
CA THR A 111 2.84 -17.86 -11.84
C THR A 111 3.13 -17.51 -10.38
N SER A 112 3.28 -16.22 -10.05
CA SER A 112 3.62 -15.75 -8.71
C SER A 112 2.74 -14.57 -8.26
N LYS A 113 2.67 -14.32 -6.95
CA LYS A 113 1.97 -13.17 -6.35
C LYS A 113 2.33 -11.86 -7.05
N LYS A 114 1.42 -11.34 -7.87
CA LYS A 114 1.60 -10.03 -8.53
C LYS A 114 0.28 -9.28 -8.65
N ALA A 115 0.42 -7.96 -8.69
CA ALA A 115 -0.64 -7.06 -9.07
C ALA A 115 -0.30 -6.37 -10.39
N VAL A 116 -1.32 -6.07 -11.19
CA VAL A 116 -1.21 -5.24 -12.39
C VAL A 116 -2.02 -3.98 -12.13
N LEU A 117 -1.40 -2.82 -12.30
CA LEU A 117 -2.07 -1.52 -12.11
C LEU A 117 -2.16 -0.82 -13.46
N GLY A 118 -3.40 -0.58 -13.91
CA GLY A 118 -3.67 0.29 -15.04
C GLY A 118 -3.41 1.74 -14.63
N GLN A 119 -2.53 2.44 -15.33
CA GLN A 119 -2.18 3.84 -15.06
C GLN A 119 -2.64 4.70 -16.21
N ARG A 120 -3.50 5.69 -15.93
CA ARG A 120 -3.94 6.64 -16.95
C ARG A 120 -2.78 7.54 -17.35
N ASP A 121 -2.77 7.96 -18.61
CA ASP A 121 -1.90 9.03 -19.05
C ASP A 121 -2.44 10.39 -18.58
N LEU A 122 -1.96 10.81 -17.41
CA LEU A 122 -2.37 12.04 -16.74
C LEU A 122 -1.74 13.30 -17.36
N TYR A 123 -0.82 13.14 -18.32
CA TYR A 123 -0.23 14.24 -19.08
C TYR A 123 -0.99 14.54 -20.37
N ASN A 124 -2.04 13.76 -20.67
CA ASN A 124 -2.95 14.04 -21.77
C ASN A 124 -3.70 15.37 -21.53
N LYS A 125 -3.88 16.18 -22.58
CA LYS A 125 -4.51 17.51 -22.53
C LYS A 125 -5.95 17.48 -22.00
N ASN A 126 -6.62 16.33 -22.07
CA ASN A 126 -8.01 16.16 -21.66
C ASN A 126 -8.19 15.98 -20.13
N VAL A 127 -7.10 15.89 -19.35
CA VAL A 127 -7.17 15.72 -17.90
C VAL A 127 -7.34 17.08 -17.21
N PRO A 128 -8.37 17.29 -16.38
CA PRO A 128 -8.50 18.53 -15.62
C PRO A 128 -7.25 18.80 -14.77
N ILE A 129 -6.72 20.03 -14.85
CA ILE A 129 -5.49 20.45 -14.15
C ILE A 129 -5.56 20.15 -12.64
N ARG A 130 -6.74 20.32 -12.03
CA ARG A 130 -6.98 20.03 -10.60
C ARG A 130 -6.78 18.54 -10.27
N SER A 131 -7.33 17.65 -11.08
CA SER A 131 -7.17 16.19 -10.92
C SER A 131 -5.71 15.78 -11.12
N ARG A 132 -5.00 16.43 -12.06
CA ARG A 132 -3.57 16.21 -12.29
C ARG A 132 -2.73 16.57 -11.06
N ILE A 133 -3.00 17.71 -10.42
CA ILE A 133 -2.28 18.15 -9.21
C ILE A 133 -2.61 17.23 -8.01
N GLY A 134 -3.88 16.92 -7.78
CA GLY A 134 -4.30 16.06 -6.67
C GLY A 134 -3.72 14.64 -6.76
N ASN A 135 -3.67 14.08 -7.97
CA ASN A 135 -3.07 12.77 -8.16
C ASN A 135 -1.53 12.83 -8.14
N ALA A 136 -0.89 13.87 -8.68
CA ALA A 136 0.58 14.04 -8.59
C ALA A 136 1.07 14.17 -7.14
N THR A 137 0.36 14.93 -6.30
CA THR A 137 0.68 15.08 -4.87
C THR A 137 0.50 13.76 -4.12
N SER A 138 -0.61 13.05 -4.36
CA SER A 138 -0.86 11.73 -3.77
C SER A 138 0.19 10.70 -4.21
N ALA A 139 0.55 10.69 -5.49
CA ALA A 139 1.59 9.84 -6.06
C ALA A 139 2.98 10.14 -5.48
N LEU A 140 3.33 11.43 -5.30
CA LEU A 140 4.59 11.84 -4.70
C LEU A 140 4.67 11.38 -3.24
N LEU A 141 3.63 11.64 -2.45
CA LEU A 141 3.56 11.20 -1.06
C LEU A 141 3.67 9.68 -0.96
N PHE A 142 2.91 8.96 -1.78
CA PHE A 142 2.95 7.51 -1.82
C PHE A 142 4.34 7.00 -2.24
N SER A 143 5.00 7.66 -3.20
CA SER A 143 6.37 7.33 -3.61
C SER A 143 7.39 7.55 -2.49
N VAL A 144 7.30 8.67 -1.76
CA VAL A 144 8.19 8.98 -0.64
C VAL A 144 8.02 7.97 0.49
N LEU A 145 6.78 7.67 0.88
CA LEU A 145 6.50 6.75 1.99
C LEU A 145 6.70 5.28 1.59
N TYR A 146 6.21 4.90 0.41
CA TYR A 146 6.14 3.52 -0.06
C TYR A 146 7.27 3.11 -1.02
N GLY A 147 8.20 4.02 -1.35
CA GLY A 147 9.39 3.75 -2.15
C GLY A 147 9.09 3.22 -3.55
N CYS A 148 7.99 3.66 -4.16
CA CYS A 148 7.53 3.11 -5.43
C CYS A 148 7.12 4.19 -6.42
N ASN A 149 7.46 3.95 -7.69
CA ASN A 149 7.15 4.87 -8.78
C ASN A 149 5.78 4.53 -9.38
N ILE A 150 4.70 4.84 -8.64
CA ILE A 150 3.30 4.72 -9.07
C ILE A 150 2.78 6.14 -9.31
N TRP A 151 2.45 6.46 -10.56
CA TRP A 151 2.00 7.80 -10.96
C TRP A 151 0.49 7.97 -10.90
N ASP A 152 -0.28 6.89 -11.05
CA ASP A 152 -1.73 6.91 -10.86
C ASP A 152 -2.10 5.95 -9.74
N THR A 153 -2.39 6.50 -8.56
CA THR A 153 -2.78 5.72 -7.37
C THR A 153 -4.30 5.54 -7.28
N GLN A 154 -5.05 6.25 -8.12
CA GLN A 154 -6.50 6.38 -8.05
C GLN A 154 -7.23 5.61 -9.14
N SER A 155 -6.51 4.98 -10.07
CA SER A 155 -7.11 4.10 -11.07
C SER A 155 -7.81 2.91 -10.41
N GLY A 156 -9.08 2.67 -10.79
CA GLY A 156 -9.86 1.50 -10.39
C GLY A 156 -9.54 0.23 -11.20
N LEU A 157 -8.85 0.36 -12.33
CA LEU A 157 -8.49 -0.78 -13.19
C LEU A 157 -7.25 -1.50 -12.66
N ARG A 158 -7.46 -2.64 -11.99
CA ARG A 158 -6.38 -3.38 -11.32
C ARG A 158 -6.57 -4.88 -11.47
N GLY A 159 -5.52 -5.59 -11.85
CA GLY A 159 -5.47 -7.06 -11.87
C GLY A 159 -4.76 -7.60 -10.64
N PHE A 160 -5.24 -8.72 -10.10
CA PHE A 160 -4.63 -9.41 -8.97
C PHE A 160 -4.64 -10.92 -9.20
N THR A 161 -3.53 -11.58 -8.94
CA THR A 161 -3.46 -13.05 -8.93
C THR A 161 -4.27 -13.62 -7.76
N THR A 162 -4.86 -14.81 -7.94
CA THR A 162 -5.77 -15.43 -6.95
C THR A 162 -5.15 -15.58 -5.56
N ASP A 163 -3.85 -15.88 -5.51
CA ASP A 163 -3.06 -16.06 -4.29
C ASP A 163 -2.83 -14.77 -3.46
N LEU A 164 -3.29 -13.61 -3.95
CA LEU A 164 -3.34 -12.34 -3.22
C LEU A 164 -4.69 -12.08 -2.55
N ILE A 165 -5.78 -12.62 -3.08
CA ILE A 165 -7.13 -12.16 -2.78
C ILE A 165 -7.50 -12.41 -1.32
N GLU A 166 -7.12 -13.57 -0.77
CA GLU A 166 -7.39 -13.92 0.63
C GLU A 166 -6.70 -12.96 1.61
N SER A 167 -5.46 -12.57 1.29
CA SER A 167 -4.76 -11.56 2.07
C SER A 167 -5.42 -10.19 2.00
N MET A 168 -6.04 -9.86 0.86
CA MET A 168 -6.71 -8.58 0.63
C MET A 168 -7.99 -8.44 1.45
N LEU A 169 -8.73 -9.54 1.70
CA LEU A 169 -9.92 -9.53 2.57
C LEU A 169 -9.64 -8.99 3.98
N ASN A 170 -8.43 -9.22 4.49
CA ASN A 170 -8.01 -8.79 5.83
C ASN A 170 -7.53 -7.33 5.90
N ILE A 171 -7.46 -6.63 4.77
CA ILE A 171 -7.02 -5.23 4.71
C ILE A 171 -8.15 -4.33 5.24
N LYS A 172 -7.77 -3.41 6.14
CA LYS A 172 -8.70 -2.45 6.74
C LYS A 172 -9.24 -1.46 5.70
N GLY A 173 -10.45 -0.98 5.94
CA GLY A 173 -11.11 0.03 5.12
C GLY A 173 -12.23 -0.55 4.27
N ASP A 174 -13.35 0.16 4.21
CA ASP A 174 -14.59 -0.30 3.58
C ASP A 174 -15.10 0.68 2.52
N ARG A 175 -14.44 1.84 2.35
CA ARG A 175 -14.75 2.82 1.29
C ARG A 175 -13.53 2.97 0.38
N TYR A 176 -13.39 4.11 -0.30
CA TYR A 176 -12.26 4.40 -1.21
C TYR A 176 -10.86 4.29 -0.57
N ASP A 177 -10.75 4.30 0.77
CA ASP A 177 -9.51 4.02 1.49
C ASP A 177 -8.96 2.63 1.24
N TYR A 178 -9.85 1.66 1.01
CA TYR A 178 -9.47 0.27 0.85
C TYR A 178 -8.47 0.09 -0.30
N GLU A 179 -8.73 0.70 -1.45
CA GLU A 179 -7.85 0.64 -2.61
C GLU A 179 -6.45 1.22 -2.35
N MET A 180 -6.35 2.28 -1.54
CA MET A 180 -5.06 2.83 -1.12
C MET A 180 -4.34 1.90 -0.13
N ASN A 181 -5.09 1.28 0.79
CA ASN A 181 -4.54 0.31 1.73
C ASN A 181 -4.07 -0.96 1.03
N VAL A 182 -4.73 -1.38 -0.05
CA VAL A 182 -4.27 -2.47 -0.94
C VAL A 182 -2.92 -2.09 -1.56
N LEU A 183 -2.78 -0.90 -2.16
CA LEU A 183 -1.49 -0.46 -2.71
C LEU A 183 -0.39 -0.43 -1.62
N ALA A 184 -0.70 0.12 -0.45
CA ALA A 184 0.23 0.16 0.67
C ALA A 184 0.64 -1.24 1.11
N TYR A 185 -0.32 -2.17 1.21
CA TYR A 185 -0.09 -3.58 1.54
C TYR A 185 0.85 -4.26 0.54
N LEU A 186 0.59 -4.11 -0.77
CA LEU A 186 1.44 -4.68 -1.82
C LEU A 186 2.89 -4.19 -1.67
N ARG A 187 3.07 -2.90 -1.38
CA ARG A 187 4.42 -2.33 -1.19
C ARG A 187 5.07 -2.78 0.11
N ILE A 188 4.34 -2.82 1.22
CA ILE A 188 4.83 -3.29 2.53
C ILE A 188 5.24 -4.77 2.47
N LYS A 189 4.49 -5.59 1.75
CA LYS A 189 4.76 -7.03 1.56
C LYS A 189 5.73 -7.33 0.42
N ASN A 190 6.29 -6.30 -0.23
CA ASN A 190 7.20 -6.45 -1.36
C ASN A 190 6.64 -7.32 -2.49
N ILE A 191 5.33 -7.19 -2.76
CA ILE A 191 4.65 -7.82 -3.89
C ILE A 191 4.90 -6.96 -5.13
N ASP A 192 5.22 -7.63 -6.24
CA ASP A 192 5.55 -6.95 -7.50
C ASP A 192 4.29 -6.35 -8.12
N ILE A 193 4.43 -5.11 -8.61
CA ILE A 193 3.36 -4.36 -9.28
C ILE A 193 3.81 -4.08 -10.70
N ILE A 194 3.13 -4.69 -11.67
CA ILE A 194 3.29 -4.41 -13.09
C ILE A 194 2.45 -3.18 -13.40
N LYS A 195 3.04 -2.19 -14.06
CA LYS A 195 2.34 -0.95 -14.44
C LYS A 195 2.03 -1.00 -15.92
N LEU A 196 0.77 -0.87 -16.28
CA LEU A 196 0.32 -0.84 -17.66
C LEU A 196 -0.30 0.52 -17.94
N THR A 197 0.18 1.22 -18.97
CA THR A 197 -0.48 2.47 -19.41
C THR A 197 -1.81 2.13 -20.06
N ILE A 198 -2.87 2.79 -19.62
CA ILE A 198 -4.25 2.57 -20.10
C ILE A 198 -4.84 3.84 -20.70
N LYS A 199 -5.77 3.67 -21.64
CA LYS A 199 -6.51 4.79 -22.22
C LYS A 199 -7.46 5.37 -21.18
N THR A 200 -7.69 6.67 -21.24
CA THR A 200 -8.70 7.34 -20.40
C THR A 200 -9.88 7.70 -21.27
N ILE A 201 -11.03 7.06 -21.04
CA ILE A 201 -12.28 7.37 -21.73
C ILE A 201 -13.05 8.33 -20.81
N TYR A 202 -13.19 9.59 -21.22
CA TYR A 202 -14.01 10.56 -20.49
C TYR A 202 -15.43 10.56 -21.09
N MET A 203 -16.40 10.04 -20.35
CA MET A 203 -17.82 10.20 -20.66
C MET A 203 -18.40 11.33 -19.81
N ASN A 204 -19.11 12.28 -20.44
CA ASN A 204 -19.90 13.35 -19.79
C ASN A 204 -19.15 14.26 -18.79
N ASP A 205 -17.97 14.78 -19.14
CA ASP A 205 -17.28 15.88 -18.41
C ASP A 205 -17.10 15.66 -16.89
N ASN A 206 -17.06 14.41 -16.40
CA ASN A 206 -16.94 14.09 -14.98
C ASN A 206 -18.03 14.73 -14.08
N LYS A 207 -19.25 15.01 -14.59
CA LYS A 207 -20.32 15.65 -13.79
C LYS A 207 -20.74 14.86 -12.53
N GLY A 208 -20.42 13.57 -12.43
CA GLY A 208 -20.66 12.73 -11.24
C GLY A 208 -19.54 12.73 -10.18
N SER A 209 -18.35 13.26 -10.49
CA SER A 209 -17.22 13.29 -9.56
C SER A 209 -17.25 14.58 -8.74
N HIS A 210 -18.08 14.59 -7.69
CA HIS A 210 -18.07 15.66 -6.68
C HIS A 210 -16.83 15.56 -5.78
N PHE A 211 -15.63 15.78 -6.33
CA PHE A 211 -14.39 15.84 -5.55
C PHE A 211 -14.34 17.16 -4.77
N ARG A 212 -14.66 17.11 -3.47
CA ARG A 212 -14.53 18.26 -2.56
C ARG A 212 -13.05 18.44 -2.25
N THR A 213 -12.42 19.34 -2.99
CA THR A 213 -10.98 19.34 -3.31
C THR A 213 -10.03 19.23 -2.11
N PHE A 214 -10.33 19.87 -0.99
CA PHE A 214 -9.45 19.84 0.19
C PHE A 214 -9.79 18.74 1.20
N TYR A 215 -11.08 18.44 1.40
CA TYR A 215 -11.50 17.41 2.35
C TYR A 215 -11.18 16.00 1.84
N ASP A 216 -11.34 15.76 0.55
CA ASP A 216 -11.03 14.46 -0.04
C ASP A 216 -9.51 14.24 -0.15
N ALA A 217 -8.76 15.30 -0.48
CA ALA A 217 -7.29 15.24 -0.50
C ALA A 217 -6.69 15.03 0.90
N SER A 218 -7.15 15.74 1.92
CA SER A 218 -6.66 15.57 3.31
C SER A 218 -7.02 14.19 3.86
N ARG A 219 -8.21 13.67 3.52
CA ARG A 219 -8.61 12.32 3.88
C ARG A 219 -7.68 11.27 3.23
N ILE A 220 -7.38 11.40 1.93
CA ILE A 220 -6.41 10.53 1.24
C ILE A 220 -5.04 10.61 1.91
N PHE A 221 -4.57 11.83 2.22
CA PHE A 221 -3.30 12.06 2.91
C PHE A 221 -3.24 11.34 4.26
N ILE A 222 -4.24 11.57 5.14
CA ILE A 222 -4.35 10.95 6.46
C ILE A 222 -4.39 9.42 6.33
N ARG A 223 -5.07 8.87 5.32
CA ARG A 223 -5.17 7.42 5.10
C ARG A 223 -3.83 6.80 4.72
N ILE A 224 -3.16 7.37 3.70
CA ILE A 224 -1.82 6.95 3.28
C ILE A 224 -0.85 6.98 4.47
N LEU A 225 -0.93 8.05 5.27
CA LEU A 225 -0.08 8.26 6.44
C LEU A 225 -0.44 7.32 7.60
N SER A 226 -1.72 7.01 7.82
CA SER A 226 -2.17 6.10 8.87
C SER A 226 -1.67 4.67 8.65
N SER A 227 -1.72 4.18 7.40
CA SER A 227 -1.17 2.87 7.02
C SER A 227 0.35 2.83 7.18
N PHE A 228 1.01 3.95 6.88
CA PHE A 228 2.44 4.09 7.08
C PHE A 228 2.80 4.12 8.58
N PHE A 229 2.10 4.92 9.38
CA PHE A 229 2.28 5.00 10.83
C PHE A 229 2.02 3.66 11.51
N ALA A 230 0.95 2.96 11.13
CA ALA A 230 0.69 1.62 11.65
C ALA A 230 1.86 0.67 11.38
N TYR A 231 2.49 0.77 10.20
CA TYR A 231 3.68 0.00 9.86
C TYR A 231 4.93 0.44 10.65
N ILE A 232 5.21 1.75 10.75
CA ILE A 232 6.41 2.26 11.43
C ILE A 232 6.29 2.31 12.96
N SER A 233 5.09 2.16 13.51
CA SER A 233 4.80 2.24 14.96
C SER A 233 5.71 1.35 15.80
N LYS A 234 6.05 0.16 15.28
CA LYS A 234 6.97 -0.77 15.94
C LYS A 234 8.40 -0.21 16.04
N TYR A 235 8.87 0.45 15.00
CA TYR A 235 10.19 1.11 14.98
C TYR A 235 10.21 2.32 15.90
N ILE A 236 9.11 3.07 15.97
CA ILE A 236 8.94 4.17 16.94
C ILE A 236 9.01 3.62 18.37
N ALA A 237 8.27 2.55 18.69
CA ALA A 237 8.30 1.93 20.01
C ALA A 237 9.71 1.44 20.38
N ALA A 238 10.41 0.78 19.46
CA ALA A 238 11.80 0.36 19.67
C ALA A 238 12.74 1.56 19.90
N SER A 239 12.56 2.66 19.17
CA SER A 239 13.34 3.88 19.35
C SER A 239 13.06 4.58 20.69
N LEU A 240 11.84 4.51 21.21
CA LEU A 240 11.51 5.05 22.53
C LEU A 240 12.16 4.23 23.66
N ILE A 241 12.19 2.90 23.51
CA ILE A 241 12.91 2.01 24.42
C ILE A 241 14.42 2.29 24.37
N ASP A 242 14.99 2.46 23.18
CA ASP A 242 16.39 2.87 22.99
C ASP A 242 16.69 4.17 23.75
N LEU A 243 15.86 5.18 23.57
CA LEU A 243 16.01 6.47 24.24
C LEU A 243 15.92 6.36 25.76
N LEU A 244 14.99 5.55 26.27
CA LEU A 244 14.81 5.33 27.71
C LEU A 244 16.03 4.62 28.32
N ILE A 245 16.53 3.56 27.67
CA ILE A 245 17.75 2.87 28.13
C ILE A 245 18.95 3.82 28.07
N PHE A 246 19.08 4.61 27.00
CA PHE A 246 20.14 5.61 26.87
C PHE A 246 20.08 6.62 28.02
N ALA A 247 18.91 7.19 28.30
CA ALA A 247 18.73 8.18 29.37
C ALA A 247 19.07 7.60 30.75
N LEU A 248 18.64 6.36 31.03
CA LEU A 248 18.98 5.67 32.28
C LEU A 248 20.49 5.43 32.39
N CYS A 249 21.13 4.90 31.36
CA CYS A 249 22.58 4.69 31.32
C CYS A 249 23.34 6.01 31.51
N PHE A 250 22.93 7.06 30.80
CA PHE A 250 23.59 8.35 30.83
C PHE A 250 23.46 9.04 32.20
N TYR A 251 22.28 9.05 32.82
CA TYR A 251 22.08 9.76 34.08
C TYR A 251 22.43 8.95 35.32
N LEU A 252 22.30 7.62 35.31
CA LEU A 252 22.39 6.79 36.53
C LEU A 252 23.64 5.93 36.63
N PHE A 253 24.19 5.43 35.52
CA PHE A 253 25.22 4.37 35.57
C PHE A 253 26.64 4.86 35.25
N PHE A 254 26.77 5.90 34.44
CA PHE A 254 28.08 6.41 33.98
C PHE A 254 28.34 7.82 34.49
N ILE A 255 28.15 8.04 35.79
CA ILE A 255 28.28 9.38 36.40
C ILE A 255 29.75 9.84 36.34
N ASP A 256 30.70 8.96 36.66
CA ASP A 256 32.14 9.29 36.78
C ASP A 256 32.97 9.00 35.52
N VAL A 257 32.32 8.84 34.37
CA VAL A 257 32.96 8.53 33.08
C VAL A 257 33.04 9.78 32.23
N GLU A 258 34.16 9.97 31.52
CA GLU A 258 34.35 11.08 30.58
C GLU A 258 33.20 11.13 29.54
N LEU A 259 32.75 12.34 29.20
CA LEU A 259 31.56 12.56 28.36
C LEU A 259 31.54 11.72 27.08
N ALA A 260 32.66 11.65 26.34
CA ALA A 260 32.75 10.88 25.11
C ALA A 260 32.55 9.38 25.34
N GLN A 261 33.25 8.80 26.32
CA GLN A 261 33.13 7.39 26.67
C GLN A 261 31.73 7.07 27.21
N LYS A 262 31.16 7.97 28.01
CA LYS A 262 29.81 7.89 28.55
C LYS A 262 28.74 7.82 27.46
N ILE A 263 28.80 8.71 26.46
CA ILE A 263 27.88 8.70 25.32
C ILE A 263 28.01 7.40 24.52
N LEU A 264 29.25 6.94 24.29
CA LEU A 264 29.50 5.71 23.54
C LEU A 264 28.91 4.49 24.24
N LEU A 265 29.21 4.29 25.53
CA LEU A 265 28.72 3.15 26.32
C LEU A 265 27.19 3.16 26.42
N ALA A 266 26.59 4.32 26.72
CA ALA A 266 25.13 4.46 26.78
C ALA A 266 24.48 4.15 25.42
N THR A 267 25.09 4.56 24.31
CA THR A 267 24.58 4.28 22.95
C THR A 267 24.65 2.78 22.62
N ILE A 268 25.76 2.11 22.94
CA ILE A 268 25.92 0.68 22.68
C ILE A 268 24.91 -0.14 23.50
N ILE A 269 24.79 0.15 24.80
CA ILE A 269 23.86 -0.58 25.68
C ILE A 269 22.41 -0.34 25.26
N ALA A 270 22.04 0.91 24.96
CA ALA A 270 20.71 1.25 24.46
C ALA A 270 20.35 0.47 23.19
N ARG A 271 21.28 0.36 22.25
CA ARG A 271 21.09 -0.33 20.97
C ARG A 271 20.98 -1.84 21.12
N ILE A 272 21.78 -2.44 22.01
CA ILE A 272 21.69 -3.87 22.33
C ILE A 272 20.34 -4.14 23.00
N GLY A 273 20.00 -3.40 24.06
CA GLY A 273 18.76 -3.58 24.80
C GLY A 273 17.51 -3.37 23.94
N SER A 274 17.47 -2.31 23.13
CA SER A 274 16.35 -2.03 22.22
C SER A 274 16.20 -3.12 21.15
N SER A 275 17.31 -3.67 20.64
CA SER A 275 17.29 -4.78 19.67
C SER A 275 16.70 -6.07 20.25
N ILE A 276 17.04 -6.41 21.50
CA ILE A 276 16.51 -7.59 22.20
C ILE A 276 15.01 -7.44 22.44
N VAL A 277 14.57 -6.28 22.94
CA VAL A 277 13.13 -6.03 23.14
C VAL A 277 12.38 -6.07 21.82
N ASN A 278 12.93 -5.47 20.75
CA ASN A 278 12.32 -5.50 19.43
C ASN A 278 12.25 -6.93 18.86
N TYR A 279 13.26 -7.77 19.09
CA TYR A 279 13.25 -9.19 18.73
C TYR A 279 12.12 -9.92 19.46
N ILE A 280 12.01 -9.77 20.79
CA ILE A 280 10.97 -10.43 21.62
C ILE A 280 9.56 -10.00 21.19
N VAL A 281 9.35 -8.71 20.94
CA VAL A 281 8.05 -8.16 20.52
C VAL A 281 7.63 -8.70 19.14
N ASN A 282 8.59 -8.86 18.22
CA ASN A 282 8.28 -9.32 16.86
C ASN A 282 8.26 -10.83 16.69
N HIS A 283 8.96 -11.60 17.52
CA HIS A 283 9.05 -13.06 17.42
C HIS A 283 7.99 -13.84 18.21
N LYS A 284 7.04 -13.18 18.91
CA LYS A 284 5.89 -13.85 19.54
C LYS A 284 4.93 -14.58 18.56
N LYS A 285 5.19 -14.56 17.25
CA LYS A 285 4.38 -15.20 16.19
C LYS A 285 5.22 -15.68 14.99
N LEU A 286 6.39 -16.29 15.19
CA LEU A 286 7.10 -16.95 14.10
C LEU A 286 6.91 -18.47 14.14
N SER A 287 6.25 -18.99 13.10
CA SER A 287 6.39 -20.40 12.70
C SER A 287 7.84 -20.69 12.32
N THR A 288 8.25 -21.93 12.52
CA THR A 288 9.63 -22.43 12.63
C THR A 288 10.49 -22.43 11.35
N ASP A 289 10.05 -21.87 10.22
CA ASP A 289 10.66 -22.18 8.91
C ASP A 289 11.46 -21.05 8.22
N ASP A 290 11.72 -19.91 8.86
CA ASP A 290 12.42 -18.78 8.20
C ASP A 290 13.77 -18.43 8.84
N ILE A 291 14.82 -19.25 8.62
CA ILE A 291 16.19 -18.83 8.92
C ILE A 291 16.70 -17.94 7.78
N PRO A 292 16.98 -16.65 8.00
CA PRO A 292 17.47 -15.77 6.95
C PRO A 292 18.86 -16.20 6.47
N PRO A 293 19.15 -16.15 5.17
CA PRO A 293 20.47 -16.50 4.64
C PRO A 293 21.58 -15.65 5.28
N LYS A 294 22.75 -16.25 5.58
CA LYS A 294 23.89 -15.63 6.28
C LYS A 294 24.26 -14.22 5.76
N ASN A 295 24.19 -14.02 4.44
CA ASN A 295 24.49 -12.73 3.80
C ASN A 295 23.52 -11.59 4.18
N LYS A 296 22.27 -11.90 4.53
CA LYS A 296 21.32 -10.90 5.06
C LYS A 296 21.66 -10.52 6.50
N VAL A 297 22.04 -11.51 7.31
CA VAL A 297 22.44 -11.30 8.71
C VAL A 297 23.68 -10.41 8.80
N ILE A 298 24.71 -10.67 8.00
CA ILE A 298 25.94 -9.85 7.98
C ILE A 298 25.62 -8.40 7.59
N ARG A 299 24.83 -8.18 6.54
CA ARG A 299 24.44 -6.84 6.11
C ARG A 299 23.65 -6.09 7.17
N TYR A 300 22.78 -6.81 7.88
CA TYR A 300 22.01 -6.24 8.99
C TYR A 300 22.95 -5.74 10.10
N TYR A 301 23.94 -6.54 10.53
CA TYR A 301 24.89 -6.12 11.56
C TYR A 301 25.85 -5.01 11.11
N LEU A 302 26.32 -5.02 9.86
CA LEU A 302 27.12 -3.92 9.31
C LEU A 302 26.32 -2.61 9.28
N PHE A 303 25.05 -2.69 8.89
CA PHE A 303 24.16 -1.56 8.89
C PHE A 303 23.91 -1.02 10.31
N TRP A 304 23.68 -1.92 11.26
CA TRP A 304 23.51 -1.58 12.67
C TRP A 304 24.77 -0.92 13.26
N LEU A 305 25.96 -1.42 12.95
CA LEU A 305 27.22 -0.81 13.36
C LEU A 305 27.37 0.61 12.80
N ALA A 306 27.05 0.81 11.51
CA ALA A 306 27.07 2.14 10.90
C ALA A 306 26.10 3.11 11.61
N GLN A 307 24.92 2.65 12.01
CA GLN A 307 23.96 3.47 12.76
C GLN A 307 24.50 3.89 14.14
N ILE A 308 25.19 3.00 14.85
CA ILE A 308 25.82 3.33 16.15
C ILE A 308 26.87 4.41 15.96
N ILE A 309 27.76 4.23 14.98
CA ILE A 309 28.85 5.17 14.69
C ILE A 309 28.28 6.55 14.37
N VAL A 310 27.30 6.61 13.47
CA VAL A 310 26.67 7.89 13.07
C VAL A 310 25.94 8.54 14.24
N SER A 311 25.19 7.76 15.04
CA SER A 311 24.48 8.27 16.23
C SER A 311 25.47 8.84 17.26
N TYR A 312 26.53 8.10 17.57
CA TYR A 312 27.57 8.53 18.51
C TYR A 312 28.22 9.85 18.09
N PHE A 313 28.75 9.94 16.86
CA PHE A 313 29.43 11.15 16.40
C PHE A 313 28.50 12.34 16.28
N ALA A 314 27.25 12.13 15.84
CA ALA A 314 26.27 13.21 15.77
C ALA A 314 25.93 13.75 17.17
N VAL A 315 25.63 12.86 18.13
CA VAL A 315 25.31 13.27 19.51
C VAL A 315 26.49 13.96 20.17
N LEU A 316 27.70 13.43 20.02
CA LEU A 316 28.91 14.04 20.56
C LEU A 316 29.11 15.45 19.98
N LYS A 317 29.06 15.59 18.65
CA LYS A 317 29.24 16.89 17.98
C LYS A 317 28.22 17.92 18.47
N PHE A 318 26.93 17.59 18.48
CA PHE A 318 25.89 18.53 18.91
C PHE A 318 25.97 18.84 20.41
N SER A 319 26.38 17.87 21.24
CA SER A 319 26.56 18.11 22.68
C SER A 319 27.72 19.06 23.00
N LEU A 320 28.70 19.19 22.09
CA LEU A 320 29.84 20.09 22.25
C LEU A 320 29.56 21.49 21.68
N THR A 321 28.65 21.63 20.72
CA THR A 321 28.35 22.90 20.05
C THR A 321 27.16 23.64 20.65
N GLU A 322 26.19 22.92 21.20
CA GLU A 322 24.92 23.47 21.65
C GLU A 322 24.67 23.12 23.12
N ASN A 323 24.20 24.08 23.92
CA ASN A 323 23.86 23.85 25.33
C ASN A 323 22.45 23.21 25.49
N ILE A 324 22.19 22.18 24.70
CA ILE A 324 20.91 21.47 24.62
C ILE A 324 21.02 20.16 25.40
N ASN A 325 19.92 19.74 26.04
CA ASN A 325 19.87 18.45 26.74
C ASN A 325 20.28 17.29 25.83
N ILE A 326 21.26 16.49 26.26
CA ILE A 326 21.85 15.44 25.44
C ILE A 326 20.88 14.32 25.06
N VAL A 327 19.88 14.03 25.90
CA VAL A 327 18.81 13.07 25.60
C VAL A 327 17.90 13.62 24.50
N PHE A 328 17.65 14.93 24.49
CA PHE A 328 16.89 15.58 23.42
C PHE A 328 17.66 15.57 22.08
N ILE A 329 18.97 15.83 22.12
CA ILE A 329 19.84 15.66 20.94
C ILE A 329 19.77 14.22 20.43
N LYS A 330 19.91 13.23 21.32
CA LYS A 330 19.82 11.81 20.97
C LYS A 330 18.49 11.46 20.30
N LEU A 331 17.37 11.95 20.82
CA LEU A 331 16.04 11.74 20.24
C LEU A 331 15.96 12.21 18.79
N ILE A 332 16.40 13.45 18.50
CA ILE A 332 16.34 14.02 17.14
C ILE A 332 17.25 13.23 16.19
N VAL A 333 18.50 13.00 16.60
CA VAL A 333 19.49 12.26 15.80
C VAL A 333 18.95 10.87 15.45
N ASP A 334 18.40 10.15 16.42
CA ASP A 334 17.90 8.80 16.20
C ASP A 334 16.64 8.74 15.35
N LEU A 335 15.74 9.71 15.47
CA LEU A 335 14.56 9.80 14.61
C LEU A 335 14.96 10.03 13.15
N LEU A 336 15.94 10.91 12.90
CA LEU A 336 16.49 11.15 11.57
C LEU A 336 17.21 9.91 11.01
N ILE A 337 18.07 9.28 11.80
CA ILE A 337 18.74 8.04 11.42
C ILE A 337 17.71 6.97 11.09
N SER A 338 16.65 6.83 11.88
CA SER A 338 15.58 5.83 11.65
C SER A 338 14.86 6.05 10.32
N ILE A 339 14.52 7.30 9.97
CA ILE A 339 13.87 7.64 8.69
C ILE A 339 14.80 7.32 7.51
N ILE A 340 16.06 7.77 7.57
CA ILE A 340 17.06 7.51 6.53
C ILE A 340 17.28 6.00 6.38
N SER A 341 17.37 5.30 7.51
CA SER A 341 17.60 3.87 7.55
C SER A 341 16.47 3.07 6.93
N TYR A 342 15.24 3.45 7.25
CA TYR A 342 14.04 2.91 6.62
C TYR A 342 14.09 3.07 5.09
N GLN A 343 14.44 4.27 4.59
CA GLN A 343 14.53 4.53 3.15
C GLN A 343 15.63 3.72 2.47
N ILE A 344 16.80 3.57 3.11
CA ILE A 344 17.93 2.80 2.59
C ILE A 344 17.57 1.31 2.52
N GLN A 345 17.10 0.71 3.62
CA GLN A 345 16.73 -0.71 3.66
C GLN A 345 15.71 -1.04 2.58
N LYS A 346 14.67 -0.20 2.50
CA LYS A 346 13.62 -0.31 1.50
C LYS A 346 14.15 -0.27 0.07
N ARG A 347 14.96 0.74 -0.28
CA ARG A 347 15.51 0.87 -1.64
C ARG A 347 16.52 -0.23 -1.99
N LEU A 348 17.30 -0.72 -1.03
CA LEU A 348 18.27 -1.81 -1.23
C LEU A 348 17.59 -3.16 -1.46
N ASP A 349 16.49 -3.44 -0.76
CA ASP A 349 15.67 -4.63 -1.01
C ASP A 349 15.01 -4.57 -2.41
N PHE A 350 14.64 -3.38 -2.88
CA PHE A 350 14.09 -3.18 -4.22
C PHE A 350 15.12 -3.25 -5.35
N LYS A 351 16.32 -2.65 -5.20
CA LYS A 351 17.33 -2.54 -6.29
C LYS A 351 17.94 -3.89 -6.70
N LYS A 352 17.91 -4.90 -5.83
CA LYS A 352 18.40 -6.26 -6.13
C LYS A 352 17.53 -7.05 -7.09
N ARG A 353 16.29 -6.63 -7.35
CA ARG A 353 15.36 -7.38 -8.23
C ARG A 353 15.20 -6.77 -9.61
N THR A 354 15.42 -5.47 -9.78
CA THR A 354 15.49 -4.85 -11.13
C THR A 354 16.69 -5.36 -11.94
N LEU A 355 17.81 -5.71 -11.30
CA LEU A 355 18.98 -6.30 -11.95
C LEU A 355 18.85 -7.80 -12.26
N LYS A 356 17.74 -8.45 -11.88
CA LYS A 356 17.48 -9.87 -12.19
C LYS A 356 16.61 -10.06 -13.44
N TYR A 357 16.20 -8.95 -14.07
CA TYR A 357 15.29 -8.93 -15.21
C TYR A 357 15.67 -7.86 -16.26
N GLN A 358 16.94 -7.44 -16.28
CA GLN A 358 17.62 -7.05 -17.52
C GLN A 358 18.36 -8.28 -18.01
#